data_AF-A0A536W6C6-F1
#
_entry.id   AF-A0A536W6C6-F1
#
_cell.length_a   1.000
_cell.length_b   1.000
_cell.length_c   1.000
_cell.angle_alpha   90.00
_cell.angle_beta   90.00
_cell.angle_gamma   90.00
#
_symmetry.space_group_name_H-M   'P 1'
#
loop_
_entity.id
_entity.type
_entity.pdbx_description
1 polymer ?
#
loop_
_entity_poly.entity_id
_entity_poly.type
_entity_poly.pdbx_seq_one_letter_code
_entity_poly.pdbx_strand_id
1 'polypeptide(L)'
;MRIERIESGAPDNAHPFGISIDAMRQRLASVKLKDDPIFTSEELDEVVPYLAAALNNVGSKEDVTFAVTGSHGLLGKFSPKTVTTGRVFVHDQRLNIIFGVVHDPFAIVQMQTPNVPQPFTPGTRAKRIDTKLAIKPGKGRLAAGDRPDWVTFDAARTE
;
A
#
# COMPACT_ATOMS: atom_id res chain seq x y z
N MET A 1 2.87 -1.50 -10.37
CA MET A 1 1.45 -1.43 -9.98
C MET A 1 0.66 -2.43 -10.79
N ARG A 2 -0.41 -3.03 -10.24
CA ARG A 2 -1.33 -3.93 -10.95
C ARG A 2 -2.78 -3.63 -10.57
N ILE A 3 -3.71 -3.95 -11.46
CA ILE A 3 -5.15 -4.00 -11.15
C ILE A 3 -5.50 -5.46 -10.96
N GLU A 4 -6.11 -5.79 -9.84
CA GLU A 4 -6.51 -7.16 -9.49
C GLU A 4 -8.01 -7.20 -9.26
N ARG A 5 -8.66 -8.35 -9.50
CA ARG A 5 -10.05 -8.53 -9.07
C ARG A 5 -10.11 -8.46 -7.54
N ILE A 6 -11.23 -7.96 -7.02
CA ILE A 6 -11.49 -8.01 -5.57
C ILE A 6 -11.37 -9.44 -5.04
N GLU A 7 -10.87 -9.58 -3.82
CA GLU A 7 -10.75 -10.88 -3.17
C GLU A 7 -12.12 -11.56 -2.98
N SER A 8 -12.14 -12.89 -3.02
CA SER A 8 -13.38 -13.65 -2.85
C SER A 8 -14.05 -13.33 -1.52
N GLY A 9 -15.37 -13.06 -1.56
CA GLY A 9 -16.15 -12.67 -0.39
C GLY A 9 -15.98 -11.21 0.06
N ALA A 10 -15.12 -10.43 -0.61
CA ALA A 10 -14.98 -9.01 -0.31
C ALA A 10 -16.17 -8.20 -0.86
N PRO A 11 -16.62 -7.15 -0.16
CA PRO A 11 -17.65 -6.26 -0.67
C PRO A 11 -17.12 -5.38 -1.80
N ASP A 12 -18.05 -4.88 -2.62
CA ASP A 12 -17.77 -4.03 -3.77
C ASP A 12 -17.11 -2.72 -3.35
N ASN A 13 -16.21 -2.25 -4.20
CA ASN A 13 -15.55 -0.96 -4.02
C ASN A 13 -16.45 0.19 -4.46
N ALA A 14 -16.32 1.31 -3.76
CA ALA A 14 -16.83 2.61 -4.17
C ALA A 14 -15.88 3.25 -5.21
N HIS A 15 -15.68 2.54 -6.33
CA HIS A 15 -14.87 2.94 -7.47
C HIS A 15 -15.75 3.23 -8.70
N PRO A 16 -15.28 4.09 -9.65
CA PRO A 16 -14.04 4.86 -9.60
C PRO A 16 -14.05 5.92 -8.50
N PHE A 17 -12.87 6.32 -8.04
CA PHE A 17 -12.69 7.30 -6.98
C PHE A 17 -11.59 8.30 -7.33
N GLY A 18 -11.98 9.56 -7.51
CA GLY A 18 -11.07 10.68 -7.70
C GLY A 18 -10.41 11.13 -6.38
N ILE A 19 -9.09 11.24 -6.41
CA ILE A 19 -8.28 11.81 -5.32
C ILE A 19 -7.13 12.60 -5.92
N SER A 20 -6.86 13.80 -5.40
CA SER A 20 -5.71 14.58 -5.84
C SER A 20 -4.38 13.92 -5.46
N ILE A 21 -3.35 14.18 -6.26
CA ILE A 21 -1.97 13.73 -5.99
C ILE A 21 -1.52 14.19 -4.61
N ASP A 22 -1.77 15.45 -4.25
CA ASP A 22 -1.40 16.00 -2.95
C ASP A 22 -2.12 15.31 -1.79
N ALA A 23 -3.43 15.05 -1.92
CA ALA A 23 -4.18 14.36 -0.88
C ALA A 23 -3.70 12.92 -0.69
N MET A 24 -3.43 12.20 -1.79
CA MET A 24 -2.85 10.85 -1.72
C MET A 24 -1.46 10.88 -1.08
N ARG A 25 -0.59 11.79 -1.51
CA ARG A 25 0.77 11.96 -0.97
C ARG A 25 0.74 12.22 0.53
N GLN A 26 -0.09 13.15 0.99
CA GLN A 26 -0.19 13.49 2.40
C GLN A 26 -0.69 12.33 3.26
N ARG A 27 -1.60 11.49 2.73
CA ARG A 27 -2.09 10.29 3.42
C ARG A 27 -0.97 9.26 3.55
N LEU A 28 -0.32 8.89 2.45
CA LEU A 28 0.77 7.90 2.45
C LEU A 28 1.97 8.35 3.29
N ALA A 29 2.40 9.62 3.16
CA ALA A 29 3.52 10.18 3.91
C ALA A 29 3.28 10.21 5.43
N SER A 30 2.02 10.18 5.88
CA SER A 30 1.69 10.16 7.30
C SER A 30 1.85 8.80 7.96
N VAL A 31 1.85 7.72 7.17
CA VAL A 31 1.90 6.35 7.68
C VAL A 31 3.34 5.95 7.99
N LYS A 32 3.53 5.30 9.14
CA LYS A 32 4.85 4.88 9.63
C LYS A 32 4.86 3.39 9.98
N LEU A 33 6.01 2.76 9.80
CA LEU A 33 6.30 1.47 10.42
C LEU A 33 7.02 1.76 11.73
N LYS A 34 6.37 1.46 12.87
CA LYS A 34 6.81 1.97 14.18
C LYS A 34 7.00 3.50 14.10
N ASP A 35 8.22 4.01 14.19
CA ASP A 35 8.52 5.44 14.17
C ASP A 35 9.14 5.92 12.85
N ASP A 36 9.45 5.00 11.94
CA ASP A 36 10.08 5.26 10.65
C ASP A 36 9.03 5.46 9.54
N PRO A 37 9.23 6.41 8.61
CA PRO A 37 8.38 6.54 7.43
C PRO A 37 8.35 5.24 6.62
N ILE A 38 7.17 4.83 6.16
CA ILE A 38 7.06 3.68 5.25
C ILE A 38 7.64 3.99 3.88
N PHE A 39 7.47 5.24 3.44
CA PHE A 39 7.90 5.70 2.13
C PHE A 39 8.89 6.85 2.25
N THR A 40 9.91 6.87 1.40
CA THR A 40 10.71 8.07 1.16
C THR A 40 9.95 9.06 0.25
N SER A 41 10.45 10.29 0.13
CA SER A 41 9.87 11.29 -0.79
C SER A 41 9.93 10.82 -2.24
N GLU A 42 11.01 10.15 -2.64
CA GLU A 42 11.22 9.62 -3.99
C GLU A 42 10.25 8.46 -4.29
N GLU A 43 10.03 7.57 -3.32
CA GLU A 43 9.05 6.51 -3.47
C GLU A 43 7.61 7.05 -3.55
N LEU A 44 7.32 8.14 -2.83
CA LEU A 44 6.05 8.85 -2.96
C LEU A 44 5.89 9.52 -4.34
N ASP A 45 6.95 10.14 -4.87
CA ASP A 45 6.96 10.72 -6.22
C ASP A 45 6.70 9.64 -7.29
N GLU A 46 7.22 8.43 -7.08
CA GLU A 46 6.98 7.28 -7.95
C GLU A 46 5.54 6.76 -7.83
N VAL A 47 5.09 6.40 -6.63
CA VAL A 47 3.87 5.59 -6.47
C VAL A 47 2.57 6.41 -6.52
N VAL A 48 2.60 7.65 -6.05
CA VAL A 48 1.38 8.46 -5.83
C VAL A 48 0.63 8.77 -7.14
N PRO A 49 1.28 9.27 -8.21
CA PRO A 49 0.58 9.61 -9.45
C PRO A 49 -0.15 8.40 -10.06
N TYR A 50 0.49 7.23 -10.01
CA TYR A 50 -0.08 5.99 -10.51
C TYR A 50 -1.25 5.50 -9.67
N LEU A 51 -1.19 5.58 -8.33
CA LEU A 51 -2.30 5.21 -7.47
C LEU A 51 -3.52 6.12 -7.66
N ALA A 52 -3.32 7.43 -7.73
CA ALA A 52 -4.39 8.39 -7.95
C ALA A 52 -5.07 8.15 -9.32
N ALA A 53 -4.26 7.97 -10.38
CA ALA A 53 -4.77 7.66 -11.70
C ALA A 53 -5.52 6.31 -11.74
N ALA A 54 -4.98 5.26 -11.11
CA ALA A 54 -5.62 3.94 -11.09
C ALA A 54 -6.97 3.97 -10.39
N LEU A 55 -7.06 4.58 -9.19
CA LEU A 55 -8.31 4.70 -8.46
C LEU A 55 -9.39 5.45 -9.23
N ASN A 56 -9.01 6.41 -10.08
CA ASN A 56 -9.94 7.14 -10.92
C ASN A 56 -10.48 6.33 -12.12
N ASN A 57 -9.89 5.16 -12.42
CA ASN A 57 -10.22 4.38 -13.61
C ASN A 57 -10.74 2.96 -13.32
N VAL A 58 -10.36 2.35 -12.19
CA VAL A 58 -10.78 0.97 -11.86
C VAL A 58 -12.28 0.87 -11.56
N GLY A 59 -12.85 -0.31 -11.83
CA GLY A 59 -14.26 -0.62 -11.55
C GLY A 59 -14.52 -1.10 -10.13
N SER A 60 -15.79 -1.21 -9.75
CA SER A 60 -16.23 -1.62 -8.39
C SER A 60 -15.81 -3.04 -7.97
N LYS A 61 -15.37 -3.88 -8.92
CA LYS A 61 -14.89 -5.25 -8.69
C LYS A 61 -13.37 -5.38 -8.79
N GLU A 62 -12.65 -4.27 -8.68
CA GLU A 62 -11.20 -4.21 -8.87
C GLU A 62 -10.50 -3.47 -7.73
N ASP A 63 -9.34 -4.00 -7.33
CA ASP A 63 -8.41 -3.39 -6.39
C ASP A 63 -7.15 -2.95 -7.12
N VAL A 64 -6.49 -1.91 -6.59
CA VAL A 64 -5.18 -1.48 -7.07
C VAL A 64 -4.11 -2.06 -6.14
N THR A 65 -3.05 -2.64 -6.69
CA THR A 65 -1.92 -3.14 -5.91
C THR A 65 -0.61 -2.53 -6.36
N PHE A 66 0.31 -2.33 -5.43
CA PHE A 66 1.61 -1.76 -5.71
C PHE A 66 2.74 -2.54 -5.04
N ALA A 67 3.92 -2.39 -5.62
CA ALA A 67 5.19 -2.73 -5.03
C ALA A 67 6.12 -1.57 -5.40
N VAL A 68 6.79 -1.00 -4.41
CA VAL A 68 7.79 0.06 -4.59
C VAL A 68 9.08 -0.36 -3.91
N THR A 69 10.20 0.00 -4.51
CA THR A 69 11.52 -0.33 -3.98
C THR A 69 12.30 0.93 -3.67
N GLY A 70 12.99 0.92 -2.54
CA GLY A 70 13.85 2.01 -2.11
C GLY A 70 14.83 1.54 -1.05
N SER A 71 15.55 2.48 -0.46
CA SER A 71 16.56 2.21 0.57
C SER A 71 16.15 2.91 1.86
N HIS A 72 16.03 2.13 2.93
CA HIS A 72 15.56 2.59 4.24
C HIS A 72 16.60 2.33 5.33
N GLY A 73 16.57 3.12 6.39
CA GLY A 73 17.49 3.03 7.54
C GLY A 73 18.52 4.16 7.59
N LEU A 74 19.44 4.07 8.55
CA LEU A 74 20.35 5.16 8.95
C LEU A 74 21.31 5.63 7.85
N LEU A 75 21.62 4.76 6.87
CA LEU A 75 22.53 5.09 5.77
C LEU A 75 21.79 5.66 4.54
N GLY A 76 20.47 5.86 4.63
CA GLY A 76 19.64 6.40 3.56
C GLY A 76 19.82 5.62 2.26
N LYS A 77 20.15 6.33 1.17
CA LYS A 77 20.39 5.77 -0.18
C LYS A 77 21.50 4.71 -0.28
N PHE A 78 22.39 4.62 0.72
CA PHE A 78 23.44 3.61 0.77
C PHE A 78 22.99 2.33 1.49
N SER A 79 21.80 2.32 2.08
CA SER A 79 21.22 1.12 2.67
C SER A 79 20.81 0.12 1.58
N PRO A 80 20.83 -1.20 1.87
CA PRO A 80 20.32 -2.21 0.94
C PRO A 80 18.90 -1.89 0.47
N LYS A 81 18.60 -2.24 -0.79
CA LYS A 81 17.25 -2.08 -1.32
C LYS A 81 16.26 -2.97 -0.58
N THR A 82 15.12 -2.39 -0.27
CA THR A 82 13.97 -3.05 0.33
C THR A 82 12.74 -2.89 -0.56
N VAL A 83 11.72 -3.69 -0.33
CA VAL A 83 10.42 -3.57 -1.01
C VAL A 83 9.30 -3.32 0.00
N THR A 84 8.36 -2.45 -0.40
CA THR A 84 7.08 -2.26 0.28
C THR A 84 5.96 -2.59 -0.70
N THR A 85 5.00 -3.41 -0.27
CA THR A 85 3.86 -3.83 -1.08
C THR A 85 2.55 -3.45 -0.41
N GLY A 86 1.51 -3.22 -1.23
CA GLY A 86 0.20 -2.96 -0.68
C GLY A 86 -0.94 -3.11 -1.66
N ARG A 87 -2.14 -3.18 -1.11
CA ARG A 87 -3.44 -3.18 -1.78
C ARG A 87 -4.21 -1.94 -1.39
N VAL A 88 -4.77 -1.25 -2.36
CA VAL A 88 -5.47 0.02 -2.21
C VAL A 88 -6.85 -0.07 -2.86
N PHE A 89 -7.87 0.35 -2.12
CA PHE A 89 -9.24 0.39 -2.60
C PHE A 89 -10.08 1.39 -1.82
N VAL A 90 -11.27 1.71 -2.31
CA VAL A 90 -12.21 2.58 -1.61
C VAL A 90 -13.47 1.80 -1.32
N HIS A 91 -13.90 1.79 -0.07
CA HIS A 91 -15.12 1.11 0.38
C HIS A 91 -15.66 1.86 1.59
N ASP A 92 -16.98 1.95 1.73
CA ASP A 92 -17.66 2.67 2.82
C ASP A 92 -17.10 4.08 3.07
N GLN A 93 -16.93 4.86 1.99
CA GLN A 93 -16.38 6.23 2.04
C GLN A 93 -15.01 6.32 2.72
N ARG A 94 -14.21 5.24 2.65
CA ARG A 94 -12.85 5.21 3.18
C ARG A 94 -11.87 4.73 2.13
N LEU A 95 -10.73 5.40 2.03
CA LEU A 95 -9.56 4.89 1.33
C LEU A 95 -8.90 3.85 2.24
N ASN A 96 -8.78 2.63 1.75
CA ASN A 96 -8.20 1.49 2.45
C ASN A 96 -6.83 1.18 1.85
N ILE A 97 -5.86 0.92 2.71
CA ILE A 97 -4.53 0.47 2.34
C ILE A 97 -4.17 -0.72 3.21
N ILE A 98 -3.91 -1.87 2.60
CA ILE A 98 -3.45 -3.07 3.29
C ILE A 98 -2.00 -3.33 2.85
N PHE A 99 -1.06 -3.22 3.79
CA PHE A 99 0.34 -3.51 3.55
C PHE A 99 0.57 -5.02 3.53
N GLY A 100 1.36 -5.50 2.56
CA GLY A 100 1.77 -6.90 2.49
C GLY A 100 3.06 -7.11 3.25
N VAL A 101 4.14 -6.53 2.71
CA VAL A 101 5.44 -6.40 3.37
C VAL A 101 5.87 -4.93 3.38
N VAL A 102 6.66 -4.53 4.37
CA VAL A 102 7.22 -3.18 4.48
C VAL A 102 8.70 -3.29 4.80
N HIS A 103 9.53 -2.62 4.01
CA HIS A 103 11.00 -2.61 4.14
C HIS A 103 11.64 -4.01 4.14
N ASP A 104 11.02 -4.98 3.47
CA ASP A 104 11.57 -6.34 3.41
C ASP A 104 12.75 -6.37 2.41
N PRO A 105 13.87 -7.06 2.71
CA PRO A 105 15.05 -7.02 1.84
C PRO A 105 14.76 -7.53 0.44
N PHE A 106 14.96 -6.67 -0.57
CA PHE A 106 14.60 -6.95 -1.96
C PHE A 106 15.32 -8.19 -2.52
N ALA A 107 16.60 -8.35 -2.16
CA ALA A 107 17.41 -9.51 -2.55
C ALA A 107 16.84 -10.83 -2.00
N ILE A 108 16.29 -10.83 -0.79
CA ILE A 108 15.69 -12.03 -0.20
C ILE A 108 14.41 -12.40 -0.96
N VAL A 109 13.57 -11.42 -1.30
CA VAL A 109 12.36 -11.67 -2.09
C VAL A 109 12.70 -12.19 -3.50
N GLN A 110 13.81 -11.76 -4.11
CA GLN A 110 14.28 -12.30 -5.40
C GLN A 110 14.93 -13.69 -5.29
N MET A 111 15.57 -14.02 -4.17
CA MET A 111 16.32 -15.27 -3.98
C MET A 111 15.47 -16.46 -3.54
N GLN A 112 14.21 -16.26 -3.12
CA GLN A 112 13.36 -17.36 -2.61
C GLN A 112 13.03 -18.44 -3.66
N THR A 113 13.07 -18.13 -4.97
CA THR A 113 12.97 -19.14 -6.03
C THR A 113 13.77 -18.72 -7.28
N PRO A 114 14.98 -19.25 -7.52
CA PRO A 114 15.68 -19.02 -8.78
C PRO A 114 14.82 -19.51 -9.95
N ASN A 115 14.68 -18.68 -10.99
CA ASN A 115 13.97 -18.95 -12.26
C ASN A 115 12.44 -18.78 -12.28
N VAL A 116 11.80 -18.28 -11.23
CA VAL A 116 10.40 -17.81 -11.30
C VAL A 116 10.35 -16.38 -10.78
N PRO A 117 10.04 -15.37 -11.62
CA PRO A 117 9.74 -14.03 -11.13
C PRO A 117 8.51 -14.12 -10.23
N GLN A 118 8.70 -14.13 -8.91
CA GLN A 118 7.58 -14.12 -7.99
C GLN A 118 6.97 -12.72 -8.02
N PRO A 119 5.69 -12.56 -8.38
CA PRO A 119 5.03 -11.28 -8.21
C PRO A 119 5.08 -10.92 -6.72
N PHE A 120 5.53 -9.71 -6.41
CA PHE A 120 5.43 -9.17 -5.05
C PHE A 120 3.99 -9.34 -4.55
N THR A 121 3.84 -10.01 -3.39
CA THR A 121 2.55 -10.29 -2.80
C THR A 121 2.04 -9.04 -2.10
N PRO A 122 0.90 -8.46 -2.51
CA PRO A 122 0.31 -7.31 -1.84
C PRO A 122 -0.37 -7.75 -0.53
N GLY A 123 -0.77 -6.78 0.30
CA GLY A 123 -1.64 -7.05 1.44
C GLY A 123 -2.97 -7.67 1.00
N THR A 124 -3.60 -8.43 1.90
CA THR A 124 -4.87 -9.13 1.61
C THR A 124 -5.97 -8.72 2.56
N ARG A 125 -7.21 -8.60 2.07
CA ARG A 125 -8.40 -8.34 2.89
C ARG A 125 -8.63 -9.49 3.87
N ALA A 126 -8.38 -10.73 3.44
CA ALA A 126 -8.63 -11.92 4.26
C ALA A 126 -7.69 -12.07 5.47
N LYS A 127 -6.38 -11.87 5.29
CA LYS A 127 -5.38 -12.11 6.34
C LYS A 127 -4.13 -11.23 6.22
N ARG A 128 -3.36 -11.16 7.30
CA ARG A 128 -2.05 -10.53 7.30
C ARG A 128 -1.07 -11.38 6.46
N ILE A 129 -0.20 -10.72 5.71
CA ILE A 129 0.93 -11.37 5.03
C ILE A 129 2.13 -11.43 5.99
N ASP A 130 2.57 -10.28 6.48
CA ASP A 130 3.60 -10.20 7.52
C ASP A 130 2.97 -9.93 8.90
N THR A 131 3.14 -10.89 9.81
CA THR A 131 2.63 -10.85 11.17
C THR A 131 3.42 -9.89 12.09
N LYS A 132 4.57 -9.39 11.65
CA LYS A 132 5.46 -8.52 12.44
C LYS A 132 5.19 -7.04 12.20
N LEU A 133 4.34 -6.69 11.22
CA LEU A 133 4.02 -5.30 10.91
C LEU A 133 3.33 -4.61 12.08
N ALA A 134 3.87 -3.45 12.44
CA ALA A 134 3.32 -2.56 13.46
C ALA A 134 3.17 -1.16 12.84
N ILE A 135 2.13 -1.00 12.02
CA ILE A 135 1.87 0.25 11.32
C ILE A 135 1.27 1.27 12.29
N LYS A 136 1.84 2.48 12.32
CA LYS A 136 1.21 3.65 12.93
C LYS A 136 0.46 4.39 11.82
N PRO A 137 -0.88 4.56 11.92
CA PRO A 137 -1.71 4.98 10.78
C PRO A 137 -1.60 6.48 10.44
N GLY A 138 -0.88 7.28 11.24
CA GLY A 138 -0.70 8.70 10.98
C GLY A 138 -2.02 9.46 11.01
N LYS A 139 -2.37 10.09 9.88
CA LYS A 139 -3.66 10.80 9.71
C LYS A 139 -4.86 9.86 9.53
N GLY A 140 -4.63 8.56 9.38
CA GLY A 140 -5.67 7.55 9.25
C GLY A 140 -5.98 6.85 10.57
N ARG A 141 -6.64 5.70 10.47
CA ARG A 141 -6.90 4.77 11.57
C ARG A 141 -6.67 3.33 11.13
N LEU A 142 -6.27 2.46 12.06
CA LEU A 142 -6.22 1.03 11.78
C LEU A 142 -7.63 0.48 11.56
N ALA A 143 -7.77 -0.49 10.67
CA ALA A 143 -9.02 -1.21 10.49
C ALA A 143 -9.35 -2.03 11.75
N ALA A 144 -10.65 -2.25 11.98
CA ALA A 144 -11.13 -3.07 13.09
C ALA A 144 -10.66 -4.53 12.97
N GLY A 145 -10.74 -5.27 14.08
CA GLY A 145 -10.45 -6.70 14.10
C GLY A 145 -8.96 -7.04 14.17
N ASP A 146 -8.16 -6.19 14.84
CA ASP A 146 -6.71 -6.37 15.00
C ASP A 146 -6.03 -6.54 13.64
N ARG A 147 -6.11 -5.54 12.78
CA ARG A 147 -5.41 -5.52 11.48
C ARG A 147 -4.37 -4.41 11.48
N PRO A 148 -3.20 -4.61 12.14
CA PRO A 148 -2.13 -3.61 12.21
C PRO A 148 -1.45 -3.37 10.87
N ASP A 149 -1.80 -4.12 9.83
CA ASP A 149 -1.36 -3.97 8.44
C ASP A 149 -2.34 -3.14 7.58
N TRP A 150 -3.52 -2.81 8.10
CA TRP A 150 -4.61 -2.20 7.35
C TRP A 150 -4.93 -0.81 7.88
N VAL A 151 -4.60 0.22 7.09
CA VAL A 151 -4.89 1.63 7.39
C VAL A 151 -6.09 2.10 6.57
N THR A 152 -6.96 2.87 7.19
CA THR A 152 -8.10 3.53 6.55
C THR A 152 -8.04 5.04 6.74
N PHE A 153 -8.41 5.78 5.71
CA PHE A 153 -8.55 7.23 5.73
C PHE A 153 -9.96 7.61 5.31
N ASP A 154 -10.51 8.67 5.90
CA ASP A 154 -11.77 9.24 5.41
C ASP A 154 -11.60 9.73 3.98
N ALA A 155 -12.49 9.26 3.10
CA ALA A 155 -12.44 9.57 1.69
C ALA A 155 -13.13 10.91 1.46
N ALA A 156 -12.38 12.01 1.58
CA ALA A 156 -12.80 13.27 0.95
C ALA A 156 -12.69 13.09 -0.57
N ARG A 157 -13.83 13.14 -1.27
CA ARG A 157 -13.86 13.24 -2.73
C ARG A 157 -13.39 14.65 -3.11
N THR A 158 -12.50 14.73 -4.09
CA THR A 158 -12.31 15.96 -4.86
C THR A 158 -13.28 15.89 -6.03
N GLU A 159 -14.20 16.86 -6.11
CA GLU A 159 -15.08 17.09 -7.26
C GLU A 159 -14.29 17.47 -8.51
#